data_AF-A0A3Q0ENP6-F1
#
_entry.id   AF-A0A3Q0ENP6-F1
#
_cell.length_a   1.000
_cell.length_b   1.000
_cell.length_c   1.000
_cell.angle_alpha   90.00
_cell.angle_beta   90.00
_cell.angle_gamma   90.00
#
_symmetry.space_group_name_H-M   'P 1'
#
loop_
_entity.id
_entity.type
_entity.pdbx_description
1 polymer ?
#
loop_
_entity_poly.entity_id
_entity_poly.type
_entity_poly.pdbx_seq_one_letter_code
_entity_poly.pdbx_strand_id
1 'polypeptide(L)'
;MITLMGFMFLLVSALLGYIYSPHLDSAPPRWVHFAHGLLLFLYQTFDAVDGKQARRTNSSSPLGELFDHGCDALACTFESLAFGSTAMCGRGTFWWWLISAITFYGATWEHYFTNTLILPVINGPTEGLMIIYICHFFTAIVGAEWWAQPFGKSLPFLSWLPYLEGIPTFKAVLFLMIAFGVTPTVTCNVTNVYKVVKARNGSMPLALAMLYPFVVLVGGVLMWDYLSPSDIMGRYPHLVIIGTGLTFGYLVGRMILAHLCDEPKGLKTGMCVSLVYLPLAIANVLASRLNDGVPLLDERLVLLGYCAFSVALYLHFATSVIHEITNALGIYCFRITRKEA
;
A
#
# COMPACT_ATOMS: atom_id res chain seq x y z
N MET A 1 11.69 10.29 13.73
CA MET A 1 10.70 11.29 14.21
C MET A 1 10.09 12.04 13.05
N ILE A 2 10.90 12.59 12.13
CA ILE A 2 10.40 13.25 10.90
C ILE A 2 9.51 12.29 10.11
N THR A 3 9.98 11.07 9.83
CA THR A 3 9.19 9.99 9.20
C THR A 3 7.84 9.76 9.87
N LEU A 4 7.82 9.57 11.20
CA LEU A 4 6.60 9.34 11.96
C LEU A 4 5.63 10.53 11.88
N MET A 5 6.15 11.76 11.96
CA MET A 5 5.33 12.97 11.84
C MET A 5 4.75 13.10 10.42
N GLY A 6 5.54 12.77 9.39
CA GLY A 6 5.07 12.67 8.01
C GLY A 6 3.94 11.66 7.88
N PHE A 7 4.13 10.46 8.43
CA PHE A 7 3.14 9.38 8.41
C PHE A 7 1.81 9.76 9.08
N MET A 8 1.85 10.56 10.15
CA MET A 8 0.62 11.05 10.81
C MET A 8 -0.26 11.89 9.88
N PHE A 9 0.31 12.58 8.88
CA PHE A 9 -0.49 13.31 7.90
C PHE A 9 -1.35 12.36 7.05
N LEU A 10 -0.83 11.19 6.69
CA LEU A 10 -1.58 10.18 5.94
C LEU A 10 -2.69 9.56 6.78
N LEU A 11 -2.46 9.32 8.08
CA LEU A 11 -3.49 8.83 8.99
C LEU A 11 -4.64 9.83 9.14
N VAL A 12 -4.32 11.11 9.31
CA VAL A 12 -5.33 12.19 9.35
C VAL A 12 -6.08 12.27 8.03
N SER A 13 -5.38 12.17 6.90
CA SER A 13 -5.97 12.17 5.56
C SER A 13 -6.98 11.02 5.41
N ALA A 14 -6.58 9.78 5.71
CA ALA A 14 -7.48 8.63 5.63
C ALA A 14 -8.67 8.74 6.61
N LEU A 15 -8.46 9.28 7.81
CA LEU A 15 -9.54 9.52 8.78
C LEU A 15 -10.57 10.52 8.25
N LEU A 16 -10.14 11.60 7.60
CA LEU A 16 -11.06 12.53 6.94
C LEU A 16 -11.88 11.82 5.86
N GLY A 17 -11.24 10.96 5.07
CA GLY A 17 -11.93 10.14 4.06
C GLY A 17 -12.99 9.23 4.70
N TYR A 18 -12.67 8.59 5.84
CA TYR A 18 -13.64 7.77 6.57
C TYR A 18 -14.83 8.56 7.12
N ILE A 19 -14.58 9.75 7.67
CA ILE A 19 -15.63 10.60 8.26
C ILE A 19 -16.58 11.15 7.18
N TYR A 20 -16.04 11.62 6.06
CA TYR A 20 -16.82 12.32 5.04
C TYR A 20 -17.25 11.44 3.85
N SER A 21 -16.65 10.27 3.67
CA SER A 21 -16.99 9.28 2.64
C SER A 21 -16.80 7.84 3.18
N PRO A 22 -17.68 7.38 4.10
CA PRO A 22 -17.50 6.12 4.82
C PRO A 22 -17.56 4.87 3.92
N HIS A 23 -18.17 4.99 2.74
CA HIS A 23 -18.20 3.94 1.71
C HIS A 23 -17.34 4.29 0.48
N LEU A 24 -16.63 5.42 0.50
CA LEU A 24 -15.76 5.93 -0.59
C LEU A 24 -16.49 6.19 -1.92
N ASP A 25 -17.83 6.17 -1.93
CA ASP A 25 -18.72 6.26 -3.10
C ASP A 25 -19.59 7.51 -3.10
N SER A 26 -19.40 8.38 -2.11
CA SER A 26 -20.09 9.66 -1.94
C SER A 26 -19.09 10.82 -1.98
N ALA A 27 -19.48 11.92 -2.60
CA ALA A 27 -18.64 13.10 -2.74
C ALA A 27 -18.45 13.77 -1.37
N PRO A 28 -17.22 13.80 -0.80
CA PRO A 28 -16.98 14.54 0.42
C PRO A 28 -17.00 16.05 0.15
N PRO A 29 -17.11 16.89 1.19
CA PRO A 29 -16.97 18.34 1.03
C PRO A 29 -15.65 18.71 0.37
N ARG A 30 -15.67 19.74 -0.49
CA ARG A 30 -14.53 20.09 -1.35
C ARG A 30 -13.22 20.41 -0.61
N TRP A 31 -13.33 20.93 0.61
CA TRP A 31 -12.18 21.20 1.46
C TRP A 31 -11.45 19.92 1.89
N VAL A 32 -12.14 18.77 1.94
CA VAL A 32 -11.55 17.47 2.28
C VAL A 32 -10.57 17.05 1.19
N HIS A 33 -10.89 17.24 -0.09
CA HIS A 33 -9.93 17.03 -1.18
C HIS A 33 -8.72 17.94 -1.07
N PHE A 34 -8.92 19.22 -0.74
CA PHE A 34 -7.80 20.13 -0.51
C PHE A 34 -6.92 19.67 0.67
N ALA A 35 -7.55 19.20 1.76
CA ALA A 35 -6.84 18.65 2.90
C ALA A 35 -6.05 17.39 2.54
N HIS A 36 -6.62 16.46 1.76
CA HIS A 36 -5.88 15.29 1.26
C HIS A 36 -4.63 15.70 0.47
N GLY A 37 -4.76 16.65 -0.46
CA GLY A 37 -3.62 17.15 -1.24
C GLY A 37 -2.54 17.79 -0.38
N LEU A 38 -2.94 18.64 0.58
CA LEU A 38 -2.00 19.30 1.49
C LEU A 38 -1.28 18.29 2.40
N LEU A 39 -2.01 17.34 2.97
CA LEU A 39 -1.46 16.33 3.87
C LEU A 39 -0.49 15.39 3.13
N LEU A 40 -0.81 15.00 1.89
CA LEU A 40 0.08 14.18 1.08
C LEU A 40 1.36 14.95 0.68
N PHE A 41 1.22 16.22 0.29
CA PHE A 41 2.37 17.09 0.01
C PHE A 41 3.30 17.22 1.23
N LEU A 42 2.72 17.40 2.43
CA LEU A 42 3.48 17.44 3.68
C LEU A 42 4.16 16.11 3.98
N TYR A 43 3.47 14.98 3.81
CA TYR A 43 4.08 13.66 3.96
C TYR A 43 5.28 13.49 3.03
N GLN A 44 5.11 13.71 1.72
CA GLN A 44 6.21 13.59 0.75
C GLN A 44 7.39 14.52 1.09
N THR A 45 7.10 15.72 1.59
CA THR A 45 8.17 16.65 2.00
C THR A 45 8.94 16.14 3.20
N PHE A 46 8.25 15.58 4.20
CA PHE A 46 8.88 15.06 5.42
C PHE A 46 9.70 13.81 5.12
N ASP A 47 9.14 12.92 4.32
CA ASP A 47 9.80 11.74 3.76
C ASP A 47 11.11 12.11 3.05
N ALA A 48 11.05 13.01 2.07
CA ALA A 48 12.24 13.43 1.32
C ALA A 48 13.34 14.15 2.16
N VAL A 49 13.00 14.62 3.36
CA VAL A 49 13.91 15.35 4.26
C VAL A 49 14.52 14.45 5.33
N ASP A 50 13.89 13.33 5.71
CA ASP A 50 14.31 12.58 6.88
C ASP A 50 15.70 11.93 6.71
N GLY A 51 15.99 11.32 5.56
CA GLY A 51 17.27 10.69 5.26
C GLY A 51 18.36 11.74 5.01
N LYS A 52 17.99 12.91 4.45
CA LYS A 52 18.91 14.06 4.34
C LYS A 52 19.30 14.56 5.72
N GLN A 53 18.33 14.66 6.62
CA GLN A 53 18.59 15.07 7.99
C GLN A 53 19.42 14.02 8.74
N ALA A 54 19.11 12.72 8.59
CA ALA A 54 19.87 11.65 9.21
C ALA A 54 21.35 11.64 8.77
N ARG A 55 21.63 11.89 7.49
CA ARG A 55 23.00 12.06 6.98
C ARG A 55 23.67 13.30 7.56
N ARG A 56 22.97 14.44 7.57
CA ARG A 56 23.48 15.70 8.14
C ARG A 56 23.85 15.57 9.62
N THR A 57 23.08 14.80 10.39
CA THR A 57 23.33 14.58 11.82
C THR A 57 24.17 13.34 12.13
N ASN A 58 24.71 12.66 11.11
CA ASN A 58 25.45 11.39 11.25
C ASN A 58 24.69 10.33 12.08
N SER A 59 23.38 10.25 11.89
CA SER A 59 22.48 9.35 12.63
C SER A 59 21.73 8.36 11.73
N SER A 60 22.24 8.10 10.51
CA SER A 60 21.73 7.04 9.64
C SER A 60 21.92 5.66 10.29
N SER A 61 20.90 4.79 10.18
CA SER A 61 20.92 3.45 10.75
C SER A 61 19.96 2.50 10.01
N PRO A 62 20.17 1.17 10.08
CA PRO A 62 19.22 0.18 9.56
C PRO A 62 17.80 0.32 10.14
N LEU A 63 17.68 0.75 11.41
CA LEU A 63 16.39 1.05 12.03
C LEU A 63 15.68 2.21 11.31
N GLY A 64 16.43 3.25 10.98
CA GLY A 64 15.90 4.40 10.24
C GLY A 64 15.36 3.98 8.88
N GLU A 65 16.14 3.21 8.12
CA GLU A 65 15.73 2.69 6.82
C GLU A 65 14.51 1.76 6.89
N LEU A 66 14.49 0.82 7.85
CA LEU A 66 13.33 -0.05 8.06
C LEU A 66 12.06 0.74 8.40
N PHE A 67 12.19 1.76 9.25
CA PHE A 67 11.07 2.57 9.70
C PHE A 67 10.53 3.46 8.58
N ASP A 68 11.42 4.05 7.78
CA ASP A 68 11.12 4.87 6.60
C ASP A 68 10.33 4.09 5.55
N HIS A 69 10.95 3.05 4.99
CA HIS A 69 10.30 2.19 4.00
C HIS A 69 9.07 1.45 4.57
N GLY A 70 9.04 1.19 5.88
CA GLY A 70 7.87 0.63 6.56
C GLY A 70 6.67 1.59 6.59
N CYS A 71 6.92 2.90 6.75
CA CYS A 71 5.90 3.93 6.63
C CYS A 71 5.43 4.09 5.18
N ASP A 72 6.34 4.03 4.21
CA ASP A 72 6.00 4.08 2.77
C ASP A 72 5.12 2.91 2.33
N ALA A 73 5.35 1.72 2.88
CA ALA A 73 4.49 0.57 2.64
C ALA A 73 3.05 0.84 3.10
N LEU A 74 2.89 1.44 4.29
CA LEU A 74 1.57 1.80 4.79
C LEU A 74 0.98 3.02 4.08
N ALA A 75 1.81 3.89 3.53
CA ALA A 75 1.35 5.02 2.72
C ALA A 75 0.55 4.55 1.50
N CYS A 76 0.94 3.43 0.88
CA CYS A 76 0.16 2.78 -0.18
C CYS A 76 -1.31 2.56 0.24
N THR A 77 -1.54 2.19 1.50
CA THR A 77 -2.88 1.93 2.06
C THR A 77 -3.64 3.21 2.38
N PHE A 78 -3.05 4.07 3.21
CA PHE A 78 -3.75 5.26 3.70
C PHE A 78 -3.97 6.29 2.59
N GLU A 79 -3.02 6.42 1.66
CA GLU A 79 -3.21 7.29 0.50
C GLU A 79 -4.23 6.72 -0.47
N SER A 80 -4.29 5.41 -0.65
CA SER A 80 -5.35 4.82 -1.49
C SER A 80 -6.74 5.08 -0.92
N LEU A 81 -6.92 5.08 0.41
CA LEU A 81 -8.20 5.46 1.04
C LEU A 81 -8.55 6.92 0.78
N ALA A 82 -7.59 7.84 0.94
CA ALA A 82 -7.77 9.25 0.65
C ALA A 82 -8.11 9.47 -0.83
N PHE A 83 -7.36 8.86 -1.74
CA PHE A 83 -7.62 8.93 -3.17
C PHE A 83 -8.95 8.28 -3.55
N GLY A 84 -9.33 7.17 -2.92
CA GLY A 84 -10.63 6.54 -3.08
C GLY A 84 -11.79 7.49 -2.76
N SER A 85 -11.65 8.24 -1.67
CA SER A 85 -12.60 9.29 -1.27
C SER A 85 -12.61 10.46 -2.27
N THR A 86 -11.45 10.83 -2.81
CA THR A 86 -11.33 11.87 -3.85
C THR A 86 -11.95 11.47 -5.17
N ALA A 87 -11.70 10.24 -5.61
CA ALA A 87 -12.19 9.70 -6.86
C ALA A 87 -13.63 9.19 -6.79
N MET A 88 -14.24 9.18 -5.59
CA MET A 88 -15.59 8.66 -5.34
C MET A 88 -15.79 7.27 -5.96
N CYS A 89 -14.80 6.39 -5.78
CA CYS A 89 -14.73 5.13 -6.53
C CYS A 89 -15.17 3.88 -5.73
N GLY A 90 -15.61 4.04 -4.48
CA GLY A 90 -16.17 2.97 -3.65
C GLY A 90 -15.25 1.76 -3.56
N ARG A 91 -15.77 0.58 -3.88
CA ARG A 91 -14.98 -0.67 -3.98
C ARG A 91 -13.81 -0.59 -4.97
N GLY A 92 -13.87 0.32 -5.95
CA GLY A 92 -12.79 0.62 -6.88
C GLY A 92 -11.49 1.02 -6.19
N THR A 93 -11.58 1.56 -4.97
CA THR A 93 -10.42 1.95 -4.14
C THR A 93 -9.47 0.79 -3.89
N PHE A 94 -9.97 -0.44 -3.77
CA PHE A 94 -9.11 -1.61 -3.58
C PHE A 94 -8.16 -1.82 -4.77
N TRP A 95 -8.60 -1.53 -5.99
CA TRP A 95 -7.76 -1.66 -7.18
C TRP A 95 -6.68 -0.57 -7.25
N TRP A 96 -7.00 0.64 -6.78
CA TRP A 96 -6.02 1.71 -6.59
C TRP A 96 -4.95 1.33 -5.57
N TRP A 97 -5.37 0.75 -4.44
CA TRP A 97 -4.44 0.16 -3.48
C TRP A 97 -3.61 -0.95 -4.09
N LEU A 98 -4.21 -1.85 -4.86
CA LEU A 98 -3.52 -3.00 -5.44
C LEU A 98 -2.41 -2.58 -6.41
N ILE A 99 -2.65 -1.59 -7.27
CA ILE A 99 -1.60 -1.12 -8.20
C ILE A 99 -0.43 -0.47 -7.46
N SER A 100 -0.71 0.26 -6.38
CA SER A 100 0.33 0.84 -5.51
C SER A 100 1.09 -0.26 -4.76
N ALA A 101 0.38 -1.23 -4.18
CA ALA A 101 0.98 -2.35 -3.45
C ALA A 101 1.86 -3.23 -4.36
N ILE A 102 1.42 -3.55 -5.58
CA ILE A 102 2.20 -4.33 -6.56
C ILE A 102 3.51 -3.62 -6.91
N THR A 103 3.44 -2.33 -7.20
CA THR A 103 4.64 -1.55 -7.59
C THR A 103 5.62 -1.43 -6.43
N PHE A 104 5.12 -1.15 -5.21
CA PHE A 104 5.96 -1.01 -4.03
C PHE A 104 6.57 -2.35 -3.57
N TYR A 105 5.78 -3.44 -3.55
CA TYR A 105 6.28 -4.77 -3.23
C TYR A 105 7.33 -5.23 -4.25
N GLY A 106 7.09 -4.97 -5.53
CA GLY A 106 8.03 -5.28 -6.60
C GLY A 106 9.35 -4.52 -6.47
N ALA A 107 9.31 -3.24 -6.10
CA ALA A 107 10.51 -2.43 -5.87
C ALA A 107 11.27 -2.89 -4.62
N THR A 108 10.55 -3.26 -3.55
CA THR A 108 11.15 -3.82 -2.32
C THR A 108 11.81 -5.16 -2.61
N TRP A 109 11.14 -6.01 -3.41
CA TRP A 109 11.68 -7.28 -3.85
C TRP A 109 12.91 -7.10 -4.74
N GLU A 110 12.88 -6.15 -5.67
CA GLU A 110 14.06 -5.78 -6.45
C GLU A 110 15.21 -5.36 -5.54
N HIS A 111 14.96 -4.44 -4.60
CA HIS A 111 15.93 -3.94 -3.65
C HIS A 111 16.62 -5.07 -2.87
N TYR A 112 15.86 -6.07 -2.41
CA TYR A 112 16.41 -7.24 -1.72
C TYR A 112 17.47 -8.00 -2.56
N PHE A 113 17.32 -8.06 -3.89
CA PHE A 113 18.29 -8.75 -4.77
C PHE A 113 19.42 -7.84 -5.25
N THR A 114 19.13 -6.58 -5.57
CA THR A 114 20.07 -5.62 -6.16
C THR A 114 20.92 -4.92 -5.10
N ASN A 115 20.53 -4.95 -3.83
CA ASN A 115 21.09 -4.17 -2.71
C ASN A 115 21.08 -2.65 -2.95
N THR A 116 20.28 -2.20 -3.91
CA THR A 116 20.09 -0.78 -4.23
C THR A 116 18.64 -0.54 -4.60
N LEU A 117 18.03 0.49 -4.01
CA LEU A 117 16.70 0.94 -4.42
C LEU A 117 16.83 1.70 -5.75
N ILE A 118 16.41 1.06 -6.84
CA ILE A 118 16.53 1.62 -8.19
C ILE A 118 15.30 2.48 -8.47
N LEU A 119 15.47 3.81 -8.39
CA LEU A 119 14.41 4.76 -8.74
C LEU A 119 14.66 5.34 -10.14
N PRO A 120 13.79 5.07 -11.13
CA PRO A 120 13.85 5.75 -12.42
C PRO A 120 13.56 7.25 -12.28
N VAL A 121 13.89 8.02 -13.33
CA VAL A 121 13.68 9.48 -13.37
C VAL A 121 12.23 9.85 -13.05
N ILE A 122 11.27 9.06 -13.53
CA ILE A 122 9.88 9.14 -13.11
C ILE A 122 9.61 7.95 -12.21
N ASN A 123 9.37 8.20 -10.92
CA ASN A 123 9.16 7.15 -9.92
C ASN A 123 7.93 7.45 -9.05
N GLY A 124 7.46 6.41 -8.35
CA GLY A 124 6.31 6.50 -7.45
C GLY A 124 6.49 7.51 -6.32
N PRO A 125 7.57 7.41 -5.50
CA PRO A 125 7.76 8.26 -4.33
C PRO A 125 7.87 9.76 -4.64
N THR A 126 8.33 10.14 -5.83
CA THR A 126 8.49 11.55 -6.22
C THR A 126 7.36 12.03 -7.12
N GLU A 127 7.37 11.65 -8.39
CA GLU A 127 6.40 12.12 -9.38
C GLU A 127 5.01 11.53 -9.15
N GLY A 128 4.93 10.27 -8.71
CA GLY A 128 3.66 9.60 -8.41
C GLY A 128 2.89 10.30 -7.30
N LEU A 129 3.51 10.53 -6.15
CA LEU A 129 2.89 11.27 -5.04
C LEU A 129 2.52 12.71 -5.44
N MET A 130 3.36 13.36 -6.26
CA MET A 130 3.06 14.67 -6.81
C MET A 130 1.80 14.68 -7.65
N ILE A 131 1.67 13.74 -8.59
CA ILE A 131 0.49 13.61 -9.42
C ILE A 131 -0.76 13.40 -8.55
N ILE A 132 -0.67 12.57 -7.50
CA ILE A 132 -1.80 12.30 -6.60
C ILE A 132 -2.22 13.56 -5.84
N TYR A 133 -1.30 14.33 -5.25
CA TYR A 133 -1.72 15.56 -4.55
C TYR A 133 -2.23 16.64 -5.51
N ILE A 134 -1.71 16.70 -6.75
CA ILE A 134 -2.25 17.59 -7.79
C ILE A 134 -3.67 17.17 -8.13
N CYS A 135 -3.94 15.87 -8.25
CA CYS A 135 -5.28 15.34 -8.47
C CYS A 135 -6.24 15.69 -7.33
N HIS A 136 -5.78 15.63 -6.07
CA HIS A 136 -6.56 16.08 -4.91
C HIS A 136 -6.93 17.56 -5.01
N PHE A 137 -5.97 18.45 -5.28
CA PHE A 137 -6.23 19.88 -5.44
C PHE A 137 -7.13 20.18 -6.65
N PHE A 138 -6.91 19.51 -7.77
CA PHE A 138 -7.77 19.61 -8.94
C PHE A 138 -9.22 19.21 -8.60
N THR A 139 -9.41 18.12 -7.86
CA THR A 139 -10.72 17.64 -7.44
C THR A 139 -11.40 18.60 -6.47
N ALA A 140 -10.64 19.32 -5.63
CA ALA A 140 -11.18 20.41 -4.82
C ALA A 140 -11.76 21.57 -5.67
N ILE A 141 -11.36 21.68 -6.95
CA ILE A 141 -11.82 22.70 -7.93
C ILE A 141 -12.89 22.17 -8.90
N VAL A 142 -12.92 20.88 -9.23
CA VAL A 142 -13.93 20.34 -10.16
C VAL A 142 -15.05 19.53 -9.49
N GLY A 143 -14.83 19.04 -8.27
CA GLY A 143 -15.73 18.11 -7.57
C GLY A 143 -15.41 16.65 -7.86
N ALA A 144 -15.74 15.76 -6.91
CA ALA A 144 -15.48 14.33 -7.01
C ALA A 144 -16.26 13.64 -8.15
N GLU A 145 -17.40 14.21 -8.53
CA GLU A 145 -18.26 13.72 -9.61
C GLU A 145 -17.55 13.71 -10.96
N TRP A 146 -16.50 14.54 -11.13
CA TRP A 146 -15.63 14.50 -12.30
C TRP A 146 -14.97 13.13 -12.50
N TRP A 147 -14.68 12.41 -11.42
CA TRP A 147 -14.11 11.05 -11.49
C TRP A 147 -15.14 9.97 -11.83
N ALA A 148 -16.36 10.11 -11.33
CA ALA A 148 -17.42 9.11 -11.49
C ALA A 148 -18.17 9.24 -12.82
N GLN A 149 -18.22 10.43 -13.42
CA GLN A 149 -18.87 10.62 -14.71
C GLN A 149 -18.09 9.93 -15.86
N PRO A 150 -18.74 9.65 -17.00
CA PRO A 150 -18.08 9.03 -18.15
C PRO A 150 -16.86 9.81 -18.61
N PHE A 151 -15.79 9.10 -18.98
CA PHE A 151 -14.48 9.66 -19.34
C PHE A 151 -14.56 10.76 -20.39
N GLY A 152 -15.34 10.54 -21.47
CA GLY A 152 -15.53 11.54 -22.53
C GLY A 152 -16.21 12.83 -22.07
N LYS A 153 -16.93 12.83 -20.93
CA LYS A 153 -17.51 14.05 -20.34
C LYS A 153 -16.47 14.81 -19.51
N SER A 154 -15.58 14.09 -18.83
CA SER A 154 -14.49 14.67 -18.03
C SER A 154 -13.37 15.24 -18.87
N LEU A 155 -13.04 14.58 -19.98
CA LEU A 155 -12.03 15.00 -20.96
C LEU A 155 -12.62 14.99 -22.38
N PRO A 156 -13.43 16.00 -22.76
CA PRO A 156 -14.13 16.03 -24.06
C PRO A 156 -13.20 15.97 -25.28
N PHE A 157 -11.98 16.50 -25.16
CA PHE A 157 -10.99 16.46 -26.24
C PHE A 157 -10.41 15.06 -26.51
N LEU A 158 -10.63 14.10 -25.59
CA LEU A 158 -10.25 12.68 -25.73
C LEU A 158 -11.47 11.77 -25.94
N SER A 159 -12.66 12.33 -26.18
CA SER A 159 -13.89 11.55 -26.35
C SER A 159 -13.90 10.65 -27.59
N TRP A 160 -12.98 10.88 -28.53
CA TRP A 160 -12.83 10.10 -29.76
C TRP A 160 -12.17 8.73 -29.52
N LEU A 161 -11.65 8.44 -28.32
CA LEU A 161 -11.05 7.16 -27.98
C LEU A 161 -12.13 6.08 -27.79
N PRO A 162 -12.30 5.11 -28.72
CA PRO A 162 -13.45 4.21 -28.73
C PRO A 162 -13.47 3.24 -27.54
N TYR A 163 -12.30 2.93 -26.96
CA TYR A 163 -12.18 1.99 -25.84
C TYR A 163 -12.51 2.59 -24.47
N LEU A 164 -12.70 3.92 -24.39
CA LEU A 164 -12.98 4.63 -23.13
C LEU A 164 -14.41 5.21 -23.08
N GLU A 165 -15.21 4.95 -24.11
CA GLU A 165 -16.59 5.42 -24.18
C GLU A 165 -17.44 4.77 -23.08
N GLY A 166 -18.19 5.59 -22.34
CA GLY A 166 -19.08 5.12 -21.26
C GLY A 166 -18.39 4.65 -19.97
N ILE A 167 -17.05 4.52 -19.95
CA ILE A 167 -16.30 4.11 -18.75
C ILE A 167 -16.17 5.30 -17.79
N PRO A 168 -16.44 5.15 -16.47
CA PRO A 168 -16.14 6.18 -15.48
C PRO A 168 -14.69 6.63 -15.51
N THR A 169 -14.46 7.93 -15.36
CA THR A 169 -13.13 8.54 -15.48
C THR A 169 -12.08 7.89 -14.56
N PHE A 170 -12.42 7.56 -13.30
CA PHE A 170 -11.49 6.88 -12.41
C PHE A 170 -11.05 5.51 -12.94
N LYS A 171 -11.94 4.73 -13.58
CA LYS A 171 -11.58 3.42 -14.15
C LYS A 171 -10.68 3.58 -15.36
N ALA A 172 -10.97 4.57 -16.22
CA ALA A 172 -10.12 4.88 -17.36
C ALA A 172 -8.71 5.27 -16.92
N VAL A 173 -8.57 6.16 -15.93
CA VAL A 173 -7.26 6.54 -15.38
C VAL A 173 -6.56 5.35 -14.73
N LEU A 174 -7.28 4.49 -13.99
CA LEU A 174 -6.73 3.26 -13.42
C LEU A 174 -6.14 2.34 -14.53
N PHE A 175 -6.87 2.10 -15.61
CA PHE A 175 -6.38 1.28 -16.73
C PHE A 175 -5.18 1.89 -17.43
N LEU A 176 -5.17 3.21 -17.62
CA LEU A 176 -4.01 3.93 -18.17
C LEU A 176 -2.79 3.82 -17.25
N MET A 177 -2.97 3.95 -15.94
CA MET A 177 -1.89 3.76 -14.97
C MET A 177 -1.37 2.32 -14.94
N ILE A 178 -2.23 1.33 -15.09
CA ILE A 178 -1.80 -0.07 -15.24
C ILE A 178 -0.93 -0.22 -16.49
N ALA A 179 -1.43 0.23 -17.65
CA ALA A 179 -0.76 0.05 -18.92
C ALA A 179 0.59 0.79 -19.02
N PHE A 180 0.64 2.05 -18.56
CA PHE A 180 1.78 2.93 -18.78
C PHE A 180 2.65 3.17 -17.54
N GLY A 181 2.17 2.84 -16.34
CA GLY A 181 2.93 2.94 -15.09
C GLY A 181 3.31 1.56 -14.55
N VAL A 182 2.32 0.80 -14.10
CA VAL A 182 2.52 -0.47 -13.37
C VAL A 182 3.23 -1.51 -14.23
N THR A 183 2.76 -1.76 -15.46
CA THR A 183 3.32 -2.79 -16.33
C THR A 183 4.81 -2.53 -16.66
N PRO A 184 5.22 -1.31 -17.06
CA PRO A 184 6.64 -0.98 -17.20
C PRO A 184 7.44 -1.17 -15.91
N THR A 185 6.96 -0.64 -14.77
CA THR A 185 7.67 -0.77 -13.48
C THR A 185 7.88 -2.22 -13.09
N VAL A 186 6.85 -3.06 -13.12
CA VAL A 186 6.95 -4.48 -12.78
C VAL A 186 7.90 -5.21 -13.75
N THR A 187 7.84 -4.87 -15.03
CA THR A 187 8.73 -5.44 -16.05
C THR A 187 10.20 -5.10 -15.78
N CYS A 188 10.49 -3.84 -15.41
CA CYS A 188 11.82 -3.40 -15.00
C CYS A 188 12.30 -4.16 -13.76
N ASN A 189 11.48 -4.23 -12.71
CA ASN A 189 11.81 -4.94 -11.46
C ASN A 189 12.17 -6.40 -11.74
N VAL A 190 11.32 -7.11 -12.49
CA VAL A 190 11.57 -8.52 -12.85
C VAL A 190 12.82 -8.68 -13.70
N THR A 191 13.05 -7.79 -14.66
CA THR A 191 14.22 -7.84 -15.54
C THR A 191 15.52 -7.63 -14.75
N ASN A 192 15.52 -6.68 -13.81
CA ASN A 192 16.70 -6.37 -13.00
C ASN A 192 17.01 -7.50 -12.02
N VAL A 193 15.99 -8.05 -11.34
CA VAL A 193 16.18 -9.24 -10.49
C VAL A 193 16.69 -10.42 -11.31
N TYR A 194 16.12 -10.67 -12.49
CA TYR A 194 16.57 -11.76 -13.37
C TYR A 194 18.06 -11.61 -13.74
N LYS A 195 18.50 -10.40 -14.11
CA LYS A 195 19.91 -10.12 -14.43
C LYS A 195 20.82 -10.42 -13.25
N VAL A 196 20.48 -9.97 -12.04
CA VAL A 196 21.29 -10.19 -10.83
C VAL A 196 21.30 -11.66 -10.42
N VAL A 197 20.14 -12.32 -10.43
CA VAL A 197 20.02 -13.74 -10.09
C VAL A 197 20.86 -14.58 -11.06
N LYS A 198 20.75 -14.32 -12.37
CA LYS A 198 21.53 -15.04 -13.39
C LYS A 198 23.03 -14.78 -13.24
N ALA A 199 23.46 -13.52 -13.07
CA ALA A 199 24.88 -13.18 -12.90
C ALA A 199 25.51 -13.82 -11.66
N ARG A 200 24.73 -14.05 -10.60
CA ARG A 200 25.17 -14.72 -9.36
C ARG A 200 24.93 -16.23 -9.37
N ASN A 201 24.61 -16.85 -10.52
CA ASN A 201 24.24 -18.27 -10.64
C ASN A 201 23.16 -18.71 -9.61
N GLY A 202 22.22 -17.82 -9.29
CA GLY A 202 21.13 -18.06 -8.35
C GLY A 202 19.89 -18.68 -9.00
N SER A 203 18.93 -19.07 -8.17
CA SER A 203 17.66 -19.67 -8.60
C SER A 203 16.55 -18.61 -8.73
N MET A 204 16.02 -18.42 -9.95
CA MET A 204 14.88 -17.54 -10.19
C MET A 204 13.58 -18.04 -9.54
N PRO A 205 13.25 -19.35 -9.53
CA PRO A 205 12.11 -19.87 -8.78
C PRO A 205 12.15 -19.51 -7.29
N LEU A 206 13.35 -19.56 -6.68
CA LEU A 206 13.53 -19.18 -5.28
C LEU A 206 13.30 -17.68 -5.07
N ALA A 207 13.70 -16.84 -6.03
CA ALA A 207 13.41 -15.42 -6.01
C ALA A 207 11.90 -15.13 -6.13
N LEU A 208 11.22 -15.80 -7.06
CA LEU A 208 9.77 -15.68 -7.25
C LEU A 208 8.98 -16.22 -6.05
N ALA A 209 9.50 -17.20 -5.32
CA ALA A 209 8.86 -17.72 -4.11
C ALA A 209 8.69 -16.66 -3.01
N MET A 210 9.48 -15.58 -3.01
CA MET A 210 9.30 -14.44 -2.10
C MET A 210 8.07 -13.58 -2.45
N LEU A 211 7.53 -13.70 -3.66
CA LEU A 211 6.29 -13.05 -4.08
C LEU A 211 5.04 -13.82 -3.66
N TYR A 212 5.19 -15.11 -3.34
CA TYR A 212 4.07 -15.99 -3.02
C TYR A 212 3.17 -15.47 -1.89
N PRO A 213 3.69 -14.99 -0.73
CA PRO A 213 2.82 -14.52 0.35
C PRO A 213 1.91 -13.36 -0.06
N PHE A 214 2.43 -12.43 -0.86
CA PHE A 214 1.65 -11.31 -1.37
C PHE A 214 0.59 -11.74 -2.38
N VAL A 215 0.92 -12.69 -3.28
CA VAL A 215 -0.05 -13.27 -4.22
C VAL A 215 -1.18 -13.99 -3.48
N VAL A 216 -0.87 -14.76 -2.44
CA VAL A 216 -1.88 -15.46 -1.63
C VAL A 216 -2.73 -14.48 -0.84
N LEU A 217 -2.13 -13.41 -0.29
CA LEU A 217 -2.88 -12.35 0.39
C LEU A 217 -3.94 -11.73 -0.53
N VAL A 218 -3.51 -11.24 -1.70
CA VAL A 218 -4.40 -10.58 -2.66
C VAL A 218 -5.44 -11.56 -3.19
N GLY A 219 -5.02 -12.76 -3.61
CA GLY A 219 -5.93 -13.79 -4.12
C GLY A 219 -6.95 -14.24 -3.08
N GLY A 220 -6.53 -14.39 -1.82
CA GLY A 220 -7.40 -14.77 -0.72
C GLY A 220 -8.44 -13.70 -0.39
N VAL A 221 -8.05 -12.42 -0.34
CA VAL A 221 -8.98 -11.30 -0.11
C VAL A 221 -9.95 -11.12 -1.28
N LEU A 222 -9.49 -11.22 -2.53
CA LEU A 222 -10.36 -11.16 -3.71
C LEU A 222 -11.33 -12.34 -3.77
N MET A 223 -10.88 -13.54 -3.42
CA MET A 223 -11.76 -14.71 -3.34
C MET A 223 -12.79 -14.55 -2.22
N TRP A 224 -12.40 -14.01 -1.07
CA TRP A 224 -13.33 -13.68 0.00
C TRP A 224 -14.38 -12.68 -0.48
N ASP A 225 -13.98 -11.55 -1.06
CA ASP A 225 -14.92 -10.55 -1.59
C ASP A 225 -15.86 -11.11 -2.66
N TYR A 226 -15.34 -11.89 -3.62
CA TYR A 226 -16.13 -12.49 -4.70
C TYR A 226 -17.21 -13.45 -4.19
N LEU A 227 -16.89 -14.21 -3.13
CA LEU A 227 -17.83 -15.20 -2.58
C LEU A 227 -18.74 -14.61 -1.49
N SER A 228 -18.39 -13.44 -0.93
CA SER A 228 -19.03 -12.83 0.24
C SER A 228 -20.51 -12.48 -0.02
N PRO A 229 -21.48 -13.04 0.72
CA PRO A 229 -22.89 -12.65 0.59
C PRO A 229 -23.18 -11.21 1.04
N SER A 230 -22.32 -10.62 1.88
CA SER A 230 -22.52 -9.27 2.44
C SER A 230 -21.86 -8.14 1.63
N ASP A 231 -21.24 -8.45 0.49
CA ASP A 231 -20.45 -7.50 -0.31
C ASP A 231 -19.45 -6.68 0.54
N ILE A 232 -18.53 -7.37 1.22
CA ILE A 232 -17.63 -6.76 2.22
C ILE A 232 -16.85 -5.55 1.70
N MET A 233 -16.40 -5.56 0.44
CA MET A 233 -15.63 -4.45 -0.14
C MET A 233 -16.52 -3.28 -0.55
N GLY A 234 -17.80 -3.49 -0.83
CA GLY A 234 -18.77 -2.42 -1.05
C GLY A 234 -19.25 -1.80 0.26
N ARG A 235 -19.60 -2.63 1.25
CA ARG A 235 -20.14 -2.14 2.53
C ARG A 235 -19.08 -1.63 3.50
N TYR A 236 -17.90 -2.24 3.52
CA TYR A 236 -16.83 -1.94 4.47
C TYR A 236 -15.45 -1.73 3.81
N PRO A 237 -15.34 -0.89 2.76
CA PRO A 237 -14.09 -0.74 2.00
C PRO A 237 -12.90 -0.33 2.86
N HIS A 238 -13.10 0.59 3.82
CA HIS A 238 -12.06 1.03 4.75
C HIS A 238 -11.50 -0.13 5.57
N LEU A 239 -12.36 -1.00 6.13
CA LEU A 239 -11.91 -2.14 6.93
C LEU A 239 -11.14 -3.15 6.07
N VAL A 240 -11.65 -3.48 4.88
CA VAL A 240 -10.98 -4.40 3.96
C VAL A 240 -9.59 -3.89 3.58
N ILE A 241 -9.48 -2.61 3.22
CA ILE A 241 -8.23 -1.99 2.77
C ILE A 241 -7.26 -1.79 3.95
N ILE A 242 -7.71 -1.39 5.14
CA ILE A 242 -6.85 -1.25 6.32
C ILE A 242 -6.32 -2.61 6.77
N GLY A 243 -7.19 -3.62 6.91
CA GLY A 243 -6.79 -4.97 7.31
C GLY A 243 -5.77 -5.54 6.32
N THR A 244 -6.06 -5.47 5.02
CA THR A 244 -5.15 -5.96 3.98
C THR A 244 -3.88 -5.13 3.88
N GLY A 245 -3.98 -3.82 4.04
CA GLY A 245 -2.87 -2.88 4.03
C GLY A 245 -1.87 -3.07 5.15
N LEU A 246 -2.34 -3.36 6.36
CA LEU A 246 -1.48 -3.70 7.50
C LEU A 246 -0.80 -5.07 7.31
N THR A 247 -1.54 -6.06 6.80
CA THR A 247 -0.98 -7.37 6.42
C THR A 247 0.11 -7.18 5.35
N PHE A 248 -0.13 -6.33 4.35
CA PHE A 248 0.83 -5.95 3.33
C PHE A 248 2.06 -5.24 3.92
N GLY A 249 1.87 -4.25 4.79
CA GLY A 249 2.96 -3.56 5.48
C GLY A 249 3.83 -4.51 6.30
N TYR A 250 3.25 -5.53 6.93
CA TYR A 250 3.99 -6.61 7.58
C TYR A 250 4.82 -7.42 6.59
N LEU A 251 4.26 -7.80 5.43
CA LEU A 251 4.99 -8.52 4.39
C LEU A 251 6.20 -7.73 3.87
N VAL A 252 6.01 -6.44 3.56
CA VAL A 252 7.09 -5.54 3.14
C VAL A 252 8.12 -5.40 4.26
N GLY A 253 7.71 -5.12 5.48
CA GLY A 253 8.60 -4.97 6.63
C GLY A 253 9.47 -6.21 6.85
N ARG A 254 8.90 -7.41 6.74
CA ARG A 254 9.66 -8.67 6.80
C ARG A 254 10.65 -8.82 5.65
N MET A 255 10.35 -8.29 4.47
CA MET A 255 11.27 -8.33 3.32
C MET A 255 12.44 -7.38 3.51
N ILE A 256 12.18 -6.16 3.98
CA ILE A 256 13.21 -5.18 4.30
C ILE A 256 14.10 -5.71 5.42
N LEU A 257 13.52 -6.26 6.49
CA LEU A 257 14.29 -6.87 7.56
C LEU A 257 15.17 -8.02 7.05
N ALA A 258 14.61 -8.90 6.20
CA ALA A 258 15.37 -9.99 5.60
C ALA A 258 16.53 -9.48 4.73
N HIS A 259 16.37 -8.32 4.07
CA HIS A 259 17.45 -7.65 3.35
C HIS A 259 18.52 -7.12 4.30
N LEU A 260 18.13 -6.35 5.31
CA LEU A 260 19.04 -5.74 6.29
C LEU A 260 19.84 -6.78 7.10
N CYS A 261 19.27 -7.96 7.31
CA CYS A 261 19.92 -9.07 8.01
C CYS A 261 20.64 -10.06 7.08
N ASP A 262 20.74 -9.77 5.77
CA ASP A 262 21.33 -10.65 4.77
C ASP A 262 20.78 -12.10 4.81
N GLU A 263 19.48 -12.26 5.11
CA GLU A 263 18.88 -13.58 5.23
C GLU A 263 18.89 -14.32 3.88
N PRO A 264 18.94 -15.67 3.85
CA PRO A 264 18.99 -16.44 2.61
C PRO A 264 17.75 -16.28 1.73
N LYS A 265 17.96 -16.30 0.41
CA LYS A 265 16.90 -16.20 -0.61
C LYS A 265 15.87 -17.33 -0.47
N GLY A 266 14.60 -17.03 -0.73
CA GLY A 266 13.53 -18.02 -0.75
C GLY A 266 12.32 -17.63 0.06
N LEU A 267 11.31 -18.50 0.05
CA LEU A 267 10.07 -18.28 0.79
C LEU A 267 10.38 -18.05 2.27
N LYS A 268 10.01 -16.87 2.76
CA LYS A 268 10.15 -16.50 4.17
C LYS A 268 8.92 -16.98 4.91
N THR A 269 9.03 -18.10 5.63
CA THR A 269 7.91 -18.65 6.42
C THR A 269 7.32 -17.64 7.40
N GLY A 270 8.15 -16.74 7.96
CA GLY A 270 7.69 -15.62 8.79
C GLY A 270 6.73 -14.64 8.09
N MET A 271 6.82 -14.49 6.76
CA MET A 271 5.85 -13.72 5.98
C MET A 271 4.47 -14.40 5.93
N CYS A 272 4.43 -15.74 5.89
CA CYS A 272 3.19 -16.50 5.80
C CYS A 272 2.33 -16.43 7.07
N VAL A 273 2.88 -16.00 8.21
CA VAL A 273 2.11 -15.76 9.45
C VAL A 273 0.95 -14.79 9.20
N SER A 274 1.17 -13.81 8.33
CA SER A 274 0.18 -12.81 7.93
C SER A 274 -1.06 -13.41 7.23
N LEU A 275 -0.95 -14.64 6.72
CA LEU A 275 -2.00 -15.33 5.95
C LEU A 275 -2.88 -16.23 6.82
N VAL A 276 -2.52 -16.46 8.08
CA VAL A 276 -3.18 -17.46 8.96
C VAL A 276 -4.66 -17.17 9.18
N TYR A 277 -5.08 -15.90 9.09
CA TYR A 277 -6.48 -15.53 9.25
C TYR A 277 -7.33 -15.82 8.00
N LEU A 278 -6.75 -15.78 6.79
CA LEU A 278 -7.51 -15.90 5.54
C LEU A 278 -8.26 -17.24 5.40
N PRO A 279 -7.70 -18.41 5.79
CA PRO A 279 -8.44 -19.67 5.77
C PRO A 279 -9.75 -19.64 6.55
N LEU A 280 -9.79 -18.96 7.71
CA LEU A 280 -11.02 -18.81 8.48
C LEU A 280 -12.07 -18.01 7.70
N ALA A 281 -11.67 -16.89 7.12
CA ALA A 281 -12.56 -16.03 6.34
C ALA A 281 -13.10 -16.76 5.09
N ILE A 282 -12.23 -17.45 4.38
CA ILE A 282 -12.57 -18.25 3.20
C ILE A 282 -13.52 -19.39 3.59
N ALA A 283 -13.22 -20.14 4.67
CA ALA A 283 -14.07 -21.23 5.14
C ALA A 283 -15.47 -20.72 5.55
N ASN A 284 -15.55 -19.57 6.22
CA ASN A 284 -16.82 -18.95 6.60
C ASN A 284 -17.71 -18.67 5.38
N VAL A 285 -17.11 -18.11 4.33
CA VAL A 285 -17.85 -17.74 3.11
C VAL A 285 -18.14 -18.96 2.24
N LEU A 286 -17.25 -19.94 2.15
CA LEU A 286 -17.55 -21.21 1.48
C LEU A 286 -18.71 -21.94 2.15
N ALA A 287 -18.75 -21.96 3.49
CA ALA A 287 -19.88 -22.53 4.22
C ALA A 287 -21.19 -21.79 3.93
N SER A 288 -21.15 -20.46 3.78
CA SER A 288 -22.32 -19.70 3.32
C SER A 288 -22.84 -20.17 1.96
N ARG A 289 -21.95 -20.45 1.01
CA ARG A 289 -22.34 -20.94 -0.33
C ARG A 289 -22.96 -22.33 -0.31
N LEU A 290 -22.60 -23.14 0.68
CA LEU A 290 -23.19 -24.47 0.90
C LEU A 290 -24.49 -24.43 1.70
N ASN A 291 -24.77 -23.33 2.40
CA ASN A 291 -25.90 -23.17 3.32
C ASN A 291 -26.83 -22.02 2.86
N ASP A 292 -27.19 -22.01 1.57
CA ASP A 292 -28.13 -21.07 0.95
C ASP A 292 -27.88 -19.58 1.24
N GLY A 293 -26.61 -19.18 1.35
CA GLY A 293 -26.21 -17.79 1.59
C GLY A 293 -26.15 -17.39 3.06
N VAL A 294 -26.33 -18.32 4.01
CA VAL A 294 -26.22 -18.05 5.45
C VAL A 294 -24.81 -18.40 5.94
N PRO A 295 -23.95 -17.41 6.27
CA PRO A 295 -22.60 -17.67 6.77
C PRO A 295 -22.61 -18.24 8.19
N LEU A 296 -21.56 -18.98 8.55
CA LEU A 296 -21.41 -19.57 9.90
C LEU A 296 -21.21 -18.49 10.97
N LEU A 297 -20.49 -17.43 10.62
CA LEU A 297 -20.22 -16.25 11.42
C LEU A 297 -20.61 -15.01 10.62
N ASP A 298 -21.09 -13.97 11.31
CA ASP A 298 -21.32 -12.65 10.71
C ASP A 298 -20.04 -12.15 10.03
N GLU A 299 -20.10 -11.89 8.73
CA GLU A 299 -18.95 -11.45 7.94
C GLU A 299 -18.35 -10.13 8.43
N ARG A 300 -19.16 -9.26 9.04
CA ARG A 300 -18.66 -8.03 9.65
C ARG A 300 -17.77 -8.37 10.85
N LEU A 301 -18.14 -9.34 11.67
CA LEU A 301 -17.32 -9.78 12.81
C LEU A 301 -16.04 -10.46 12.35
N VAL A 302 -16.10 -11.28 11.30
CA VAL A 302 -14.92 -11.88 10.67
C VAL A 302 -13.98 -10.81 10.11
N LEU A 303 -14.53 -9.78 9.47
CA LEU A 303 -13.74 -8.65 8.95
C LEU A 303 -13.12 -7.80 10.07
N LEU A 304 -13.85 -7.54 11.15
CA LEU A 304 -13.31 -6.86 12.34
C LEU A 304 -12.21 -7.69 13.00
N GLY A 305 -12.40 -9.01 13.10
CA GLY A 305 -11.39 -9.94 13.59
C GLY A 305 -10.15 -9.96 12.71
N TYR A 306 -10.31 -9.93 11.38
CA TYR A 306 -9.20 -9.78 10.43
C TYR A 306 -8.42 -8.49 10.67
N CYS A 307 -9.11 -7.36 10.80
CA CYS A 307 -8.48 -6.07 11.10
C CYS A 307 -7.74 -6.09 12.44
N ALA A 308 -8.37 -6.62 13.49
CA ALA A 308 -7.74 -6.74 14.81
C ALA A 308 -6.49 -7.62 14.77
N PHE A 309 -6.54 -8.74 14.05
CA PHE A 309 -5.39 -9.61 13.81
C PHE A 309 -4.27 -8.86 13.08
N SER A 310 -4.57 -8.17 11.98
CA SER A 310 -3.57 -7.43 11.19
C SER A 310 -2.93 -6.30 11.98
N VAL A 311 -3.70 -5.56 12.79
CA VAL A 311 -3.19 -4.53 13.71
C VAL A 311 -2.27 -5.14 14.75
N ALA A 312 -2.72 -6.20 15.43
CA ALA A 312 -1.91 -6.85 16.46
C ALA A 312 -0.60 -7.41 15.89
N LEU A 313 -0.65 -8.05 14.71
CA LEU A 313 0.51 -8.59 14.03
C LEU A 313 1.50 -7.49 13.63
N TYR A 314 1.02 -6.41 13.01
CA TYR A 314 1.89 -5.30 12.59
C TYR A 314 2.52 -4.58 13.77
N LEU A 315 1.73 -4.29 14.82
CA LEU A 315 2.25 -3.64 16.03
C LEU A 315 3.27 -4.52 16.74
N HIS A 316 2.98 -5.82 16.90
CA HIS A 316 3.94 -6.76 17.47
C HIS A 316 5.24 -6.75 16.68
N PHE A 317 5.17 -6.89 15.34
CA PHE A 317 6.34 -6.83 14.46
C PHE A 317 7.13 -5.53 14.64
N ALA A 318 6.46 -4.38 14.53
CA ALA A 318 7.11 -3.07 14.65
C ALA A 318 7.81 -2.93 16.01
N THR A 319 7.13 -3.24 17.11
CA THR A 319 7.71 -3.11 18.46
C THR A 319 8.87 -4.07 18.69
N SER A 320 8.76 -5.33 18.26
CA SER A 320 9.80 -6.35 18.44
C SER A 320 11.05 -5.98 17.66
N VAL A 321 10.91 -5.60 16.39
CA VAL A 321 12.07 -5.26 15.55
C VAL A 321 12.72 -3.95 15.99
N ILE A 322 11.93 -2.95 16.39
CA ILE A 322 12.50 -1.73 17.00
C ILE A 322 13.32 -2.11 18.24
N HIS A 323 12.80 -2.96 19.12
CA HIS A 323 13.51 -3.38 20.33
C HIS A 323 14.78 -4.18 20.03
N GLU A 324 14.70 -5.15 19.13
CA GLU A 324 15.84 -5.98 18.72
C GLU A 324 16.96 -5.14 18.08
N ILE A 325 16.63 -4.25 17.14
CA ILE A 325 17.63 -3.41 16.46
C ILE A 325 18.23 -2.37 17.42
N THR A 326 17.40 -1.72 18.25
CA THR A 326 17.90 -0.74 19.24
C THR A 326 18.86 -1.39 20.24
N ASN A 327 18.54 -2.60 20.73
CA ASN A 327 19.41 -3.36 21.61
C ASN A 327 20.71 -3.81 20.90
N ALA A 328 20.61 -4.33 19.68
CA ALA A 328 21.76 -4.83 18.93
C ALA A 328 22.75 -3.71 18.55
N LEU A 329 22.24 -2.52 18.21
CA LEU A 329 23.06 -1.38 17.79
C LEU A 329 23.42 -0.42 18.92
N GLY A 330 22.84 -0.59 20.13
CA GLY A 330 23.05 0.33 21.24
C GLY A 330 22.52 1.74 20.97
N ILE A 331 21.45 1.87 20.19
CA ILE A 331 20.83 3.15 19.83
C ILE A 331 19.45 3.30 20.46
N TYR A 332 18.98 4.54 20.61
CA TYR A 332 17.63 4.80 21.11
C TYR A 332 16.68 5.10 19.95
N CYS A 333 15.45 4.58 20.03
CA CYS A 333 14.39 4.95 19.10
C CYS A 333 14.06 6.45 19.28
N PHE A 334 14.01 7.19 18.18
CA PHE A 334 13.68 8.63 18.14
C PHE A 334 14.60 9.59 18.93
N ARG A 335 15.78 9.15 19.37
CA ARG A 335 16.75 10.03 20.05
C ARG A 335 18.13 9.90 19.43
N ILE A 336 18.74 11.04 19.11
CA ILE A 336 20.13 11.09 18.62
C ILE A 336 21.05 11.04 19.84
N THR A 337 21.84 9.97 19.95
CA THR A 337 22.94 9.91 20.92
C THR A 337 24.11 10.70 20.35
N ARG A 338 24.64 11.69 21.08
CA ARG A 338 25.91 12.32 20.70
C ARG A 338 27.00 11.26 20.83
N LYS A 339 27.78 11.03 19.77
CA LYS A 339 29.07 10.35 19.92
C LYS A 339 29.95 11.24 20.79
N GLU A 340 30.46 10.70 21.90
CA GLU A 340 31.53 11.36 22.64
C GLU A 340 32.73 11.53 21.69
N ALA A 341 33.31 12.72 21.70
CA ALA A 341 34.30 13.17 20.74
C ALA A 341 35.66 12.51 20.94
#